data_AF-R7MYC3-F1
#
_entry.id   AF-R7MYC3-F1
#
_cell.length_a   1.000
_cell.length_b   1.000
_cell.length_c   1.000
_cell.angle_alpha   90.00
_cell.angle_beta   90.00
_cell.angle_gamma   90.00
#
_symmetry.space_group_name_H-M   'P 1'
#
loop_
_entity.id
_entity.type
_entity.pdbx_description
1 polymer ?
#
loop_
_entity_poly.entity_id
_entity_poly.type
_entity_poly.pdbx_seq_one_letter_code
_entity_poly.pdbx_strand_id
1 'polypeptide(L)'
;MGPHEPVIPANTCEVHCLAGLSALGRPVRDVCFRWELLNLDPEAVVTERLLAYIVEAGCLARIGDWKDKTTVVLNQADDEALCQAGKWILKKLSRPGQLTAYPAEMRESK
;
A
#
# COMPACT_ATOMS: atom_id res chain seq x y z
N MET A 1 -0.25 5.55 16.43
CA MET A 1 -1.49 4.77 16.36
C MET A 1 -2.15 4.80 17.71
N GLY A 2 -3.48 4.79 17.75
CA GLY A 2 -4.20 4.59 19.00
C GLY A 2 -3.91 3.20 19.58
N PRO A 3 -4.08 3.01 20.90
CA PRO A 3 -3.78 1.74 21.59
C PRO A 3 -4.61 0.53 21.11
N HIS A 4 -5.68 0.78 20.34
CA HIS A 4 -6.56 -0.25 19.79
C HIS A 4 -6.59 -0.24 18.25
N GLU A 5 -5.80 0.60 17.58
CA GLU A 5 -5.77 0.62 16.12
C GLU A 5 -4.80 -0.45 15.57
N PRO A 6 -5.07 -1.04 14.39
CA PRO A 6 -6.40 -1.13 13.77
C PRO A 6 -7.27 -2.14 14.54
N VAL A 7 -8.56 -1.82 14.73
CA VAL A 7 -9.51 -2.76 15.35
C VAL A 7 -9.95 -3.76 14.28
N ILE A 8 -9.40 -4.98 14.32
CA ILE A 8 -9.78 -6.07 13.42
C ILE A 8 -10.69 -7.04 14.20
N PRO A 9 -11.97 -7.21 13.80
CA PRO A 9 -12.90 -8.14 14.46
C PRO A 9 -12.37 -9.58 14.51
N ALA A 10 -12.67 -10.31 15.58
CA ALA A 10 -12.20 -11.68 15.77
C ALA A 10 -12.70 -12.67 14.69
N ASN A 11 -13.86 -12.38 14.09
CA ASN A 11 -14.44 -13.17 13.01
C ASN A 11 -14.00 -12.72 11.60
N THR A 12 -12.99 -11.86 11.50
CA THR A 12 -12.39 -11.47 10.21
C THR A 12 -11.80 -12.69 9.51
N CYS A 13 -12.25 -12.96 8.29
CA CYS A 13 -11.72 -14.06 7.48
C CYS A 13 -10.48 -13.63 6.69
N GLU A 14 -10.46 -12.38 6.20
CA GLU A 14 -9.41 -11.84 5.36
C GLU A 14 -9.10 -10.39 5.72
N VAL A 15 -7.82 -10.02 5.61
CA VAL A 15 -7.36 -8.64 5.76
C VAL A 15 -6.59 -8.28 4.50
N HIS A 16 -6.87 -7.10 3.94
CA HIS A 16 -6.20 -6.60 2.75
C HIS A 16 -5.50 -5.29 3.08
N CYS A 17 -4.18 -5.23 2.89
CA CYS A 17 -3.41 -3.99 2.96
C CYS A 17 -3.33 -3.36 1.57
N LEU A 18 -4.11 -2.31 1.34
CA LEU A 18 -4.21 -1.65 0.04
C LEU A 18 -3.26 -0.46 -0.06
N ALA A 19 -2.47 -0.40 -1.14
CA ALA A 19 -1.67 0.78 -1.49
C ALA A 19 -1.83 1.12 -2.97
N GLY A 20 -2.09 2.40 -3.29
CA GLY A 20 -2.28 2.87 -4.66
C GLY A 20 -0.95 3.25 -5.33
N LEU A 21 -0.68 2.69 -6.50
CA LEU A 21 0.53 2.99 -7.29
C LEU A 21 0.51 4.42 -7.86
N SER A 22 -0.66 5.06 -7.93
CA SER A 22 -0.77 6.49 -8.28
C SER A 22 -0.10 7.43 -7.26
N ALA A 23 0.36 6.91 -6.12
CA ALA A 23 1.18 7.66 -5.17
C ALA A 23 2.62 7.90 -5.69
N LEU A 24 3.13 7.06 -6.59
CA LEU A 24 4.49 7.18 -7.10
C LEU A 24 4.70 8.53 -7.80
N GLY A 25 5.83 9.17 -7.51
CA GLY A 25 6.18 10.49 -8.05
C GLY A 25 5.50 11.67 -7.36
N ARG A 26 4.68 11.44 -6.33
CA ARG A 26 3.99 12.51 -5.58
C ARG A 26 4.63 12.75 -4.20
N PRO A 27 4.53 13.96 -3.63
CA PRO A 27 4.96 14.23 -2.26
C PRO A 27 4.21 13.37 -1.24
N VAL A 28 4.91 12.90 -0.20
CA VAL A 28 4.35 12.10 0.89
C VAL A 28 3.09 12.73 1.50
N ARG A 29 3.10 14.04 1.75
CA ARG A 29 1.95 14.75 2.35
C ARG A 29 0.66 14.65 1.55
N ASP A 30 0.75 14.44 0.24
CA ASP A 30 -0.42 14.42 -0.66
C ASP A 30 -1.06 13.03 -0.76
N VAL A 31 -0.33 11.97 -0.35
CA VAL A 31 -0.68 10.58 -0.68
C VAL A 31 -0.55 9.59 0.48
N CYS A 32 0.08 9.96 1.59
CA CYS A 32 0.25 9.10 2.75
C CYS A 32 -0.34 9.77 4.00
N PHE A 33 -1.46 9.26 4.50
CA PHE A 33 -2.04 9.74 5.75
C PHE A 33 -1.20 9.32 6.95
N ARG A 34 -1.01 10.22 7.92
CA ARG A 34 -0.21 10.00 9.15
C ARG A 34 1.23 9.58 8.88
N TRP A 35 1.83 10.15 7.83
CA TRP A 35 3.23 9.92 7.45
C TRP A 35 4.22 10.22 8.60
N GLU A 36 3.84 11.07 9.55
CA GLU A 36 4.60 11.41 10.75
C GLU A 36 4.90 10.18 11.60
N LEU A 37 4.01 9.18 11.60
CA LEU A 37 4.23 7.91 12.33
C LEU A 37 5.39 7.09 11.78
N LEU A 38 5.82 7.40 10.56
CA LEU A 38 6.95 6.79 9.87
C LEU A 38 8.18 7.71 9.86
N ASN A 39 8.11 8.87 10.53
CA ASN A 39 9.14 9.92 10.50
C ASN A 39 9.57 10.27 9.06
N LEU A 40 8.61 10.28 8.13
CA LEU A 40 8.88 10.67 6.74
C LEU A 40 8.95 12.19 6.62
N ASP A 41 9.72 12.67 5.65
CA ASP A 41 9.64 14.07 5.22
C ASP A 41 8.37 14.26 4.37
N PRO A 42 7.49 15.22 4.70
CA PRO A 42 6.26 15.47 3.94
C PRO A 42 6.51 15.86 2.47
N GLU A 43 7.65 16.48 2.17
CA GLU A 43 8.01 16.90 0.81
C GLU A 43 8.75 15.81 0.02
N ALA A 44 9.16 14.71 0.67
CA ALA A 44 9.82 13.61 -0.02
C ALA A 44 8.90 13.02 -1.08
N VAL A 45 9.47 12.75 -2.27
CA VAL A 45 8.75 12.09 -3.36
C VAL A 45 8.63 10.59 -3.06
N VAL A 46 7.43 10.05 -3.19
CA VAL A 46 7.18 8.62 -3.05
C VAL A 46 7.80 7.87 -4.24
N THR A 47 8.90 7.18 -3.93
CA THR A 47 9.57 6.21 -4.82
C THR A 47 9.03 4.80 -4.55
N GLU A 48 9.35 3.84 -5.41
CA GLU A 48 9.01 2.42 -5.19
C GLU A 48 9.58 1.91 -3.88
N ARG A 49 10.81 2.31 -3.54
CA ARG A 49 11.45 1.94 -2.28
C ARG A 49 10.73 2.55 -1.08
N LEU A 50 10.30 3.80 -1.17
CA LEU A 50 9.56 4.45 -0.10
C LEU A 50 8.15 3.83 0.04
N LEU A 51 7.47 3.53 -1.06
CA LEU A 51 6.16 2.87 -1.02
C LEU A 51 6.24 1.47 -0.41
N ALA A 52 7.27 0.69 -0.74
CA ALA A 52 7.54 -0.60 -0.08
C ALA A 52 7.74 -0.45 1.43
N TYR A 53 8.52 0.56 1.85
CA TYR A 53 8.70 0.87 3.27
C TYR A 53 7.40 1.28 3.96
N ILE A 54 6.58 2.11 3.32
CA ILE A 54 5.27 2.52 3.84
C ILE A 54 4.36 1.30 4.02
N VAL A 55 4.34 0.35 3.09
CA VAL A 55 3.56 -0.89 3.23
C VAL A 55 4.08 -1.74 4.40
N GLU A 56 5.39 -1.98 4.46
CA GLU A 56 5.99 -2.82 5.50
C GLU A 56 5.83 -2.22 6.91
N ALA A 57 6.32 -0.99 7.08
CA ALA A 57 6.32 -0.34 8.37
C ALA A 57 4.93 0.21 8.68
N GLY A 58 4.32 0.95 7.75
CA GLY A 58 3.08 1.69 7.94
C GLY A 58 1.82 0.84 8.05
N CYS A 59 1.85 -0.38 7.49
CA CYS A 59 0.70 -1.28 7.48
C CYS A 59 1.03 -2.62 8.14
N LEU A 60 1.90 -3.43 7.54
CA LEU A 60 2.13 -4.82 7.96
C LEU A 60 2.69 -4.96 9.38
N ALA A 61 3.62 -4.09 9.78
CA ALA A 61 4.17 -4.08 11.14
C ALA A 61 3.17 -3.59 12.21
N ARG A 62 2.03 -3.05 11.79
CA ARG A 62 1.07 -2.35 12.65
C ARG A 62 -0.24 -3.11 12.86
N ILE A 63 -0.49 -4.14 12.08
CA ILE A 63 -1.69 -4.99 12.15
C ILE A 63 -1.54 -6.18 13.14
N GLY A 64 -0.42 -6.26 13.85
CA GLY A 64 -0.18 -7.26 14.91
C GLY A 64 -0.24 -8.70 14.39
N ASP A 65 -0.93 -9.57 15.12
CA ASP A 65 -1.09 -11.00 14.80
C ASP A 65 -1.78 -11.26 13.44
N TRP A 66 -2.42 -10.25 12.86
CA TRP A 66 -3.02 -10.34 11.53
C TRP A 66 -2.01 -10.16 10.40
N LYS A 67 -0.76 -9.81 10.71
CA LYS A 67 0.31 -9.68 9.71
C LYS A 67 0.33 -10.88 8.78
N ASP A 68 0.26 -12.09 9.34
CA ASP A 68 0.40 -13.28 8.52
C ASP A 68 -0.80 -13.64 7.66
N LYS A 69 -1.97 -13.13 8.01
CA LYS A 69 -3.24 -13.32 7.29
C LYS A 69 -3.57 -12.19 6.32
N THR A 70 -2.69 -11.19 6.21
CA THR A 70 -2.95 -9.99 5.41
C THR A 70 -2.37 -10.10 4.01
N THR A 71 -3.22 -10.01 3.00
CA THR A 71 -2.80 -9.90 1.60
C THR A 71 -2.46 -8.45 1.29
N VAL A 72 -1.27 -8.19 0.72
CA VAL A 72 -0.96 -6.86 0.19
C VAL A 72 -1.56 -6.74 -1.20
N VAL A 73 -2.25 -5.64 -1.47
CA VAL A 73 -2.81 -5.31 -2.78
C VAL A 73 -2.24 -3.96 -3.24
N LEU A 74 -1.42 -4.00 -4.27
CA LEU A 74 -0.94 -2.81 -4.98
C LEU A 74 -1.93 -2.48 -6.10
N ASN A 75 -2.74 -1.45 -5.88
CA ASN A 75 -3.80 -1.05 -6.79
C ASN A 75 -3.34 0.00 -7.80
N GLN A 76 -4.10 0.18 -8.88
CA GLN A 76 -3.86 1.16 -9.93
C GLN A 76 -2.62 0.83 -10.79
N ALA A 77 -2.37 -0.46 -11.04
CA ALA A 77 -1.34 -0.93 -11.96
C ALA A 77 -1.77 -0.79 -13.43
N ASP A 78 -2.23 0.41 -13.80
CA ASP A 78 -3.11 0.61 -14.95
C ASP A 78 -2.40 0.81 -16.29
N ASP A 79 -1.10 1.09 -16.23
CA ASP A 79 -0.21 1.16 -17.39
C ASP A 79 1.03 0.27 -17.16
N GLU A 80 1.83 0.10 -18.22
CA GLU A 80 3.00 -0.77 -18.18
C GLU A 80 4.06 -0.31 -17.15
N ALA A 81 4.25 0.99 -16.99
CA ALA A 81 5.22 1.54 -16.05
C ALA A 81 4.78 1.29 -14.60
N LEU A 82 3.51 1.56 -14.27
CA LEU A 82 2.94 1.28 -12.94
C LEU A 82 2.91 -0.23 -12.67
N CYS A 83 2.59 -1.05 -13.66
CA CYS A 83 2.63 -2.52 -13.53
C CYS A 83 4.06 -3.00 -13.22
N GLN A 84 5.08 -2.46 -13.89
CA GLN A 84 6.47 -2.83 -13.64
C GLN A 84 6.97 -2.35 -12.27
N ALA A 85 6.62 -1.12 -11.88
CA ALA A 85 6.92 -0.59 -10.55
C ALA A 85 6.26 -1.44 -9.47
N GLY A 86 4.98 -1.78 -9.63
CA GLY A 86 4.25 -2.68 -8.73
C GLY A 86 4.90 -4.05 -8.59
N LYS A 87 5.31 -4.68 -9.70
CA LYS A 87 6.05 -5.96 -9.68
C LYS A 87 7.37 -5.84 -8.92
N TRP A 88 8.06 -4.71 -9.07
CA TRP A 88 9.30 -4.47 -8.34
C TRP A 88 9.03 -4.33 -6.84
N ILE A 89 8.02 -3.56 -6.44
CA ILE A 89 7.64 -3.36 -5.04
C ILE A 89 7.28 -4.69 -4.39
N LEU A 90 6.45 -5.51 -5.03
CA LEU A 90 6.06 -6.84 -4.51
C LEU A 90 7.28 -7.73 -4.21
N LYS A 91 8.33 -7.68 -5.03
CA LYS A 91 9.58 -8.44 -4.78
C LYS A 91 10.37 -7.95 -3.56
N LYS A 92 10.05 -6.76 -3.01
CA LYS A 92 10.70 -6.18 -1.84
C LYS A 92 9.91 -6.34 -0.55
N LEU A 93 8.66 -6.78 -0.63
CA LEU A 93 7.84 -7.03 0.54
C LEU A 93 8.25 -8.33 1.23
N SER A 94 7.99 -8.42 2.52
CA SER A 94 8.25 -9.58 3.37
C SER A 94 7.27 -10.72 3.10
N ARG A 95 6.31 -10.54 2.18
CA ARG A 95 5.27 -11.51 1.85
C ARG A 95 4.72 -11.29 0.45
N PRO A 96 4.05 -12.32 -0.14
CA PRO A 96 3.35 -12.17 -1.39
C PRO A 96 2.28 -11.08 -1.34
N GLY A 97 2.03 -10.48 -2.49
CA GLY A 97 0.93 -9.56 -2.71
C GLY A 97 0.41 -9.65 -4.12
N GLN A 98 -0.60 -8.86 -4.42
CA GLN A 98 -1.31 -8.85 -5.70
C GLN A 98 -1.23 -7.47 -6.34
N LEU A 99 -1.28 -7.45 -7.66
CA LEU A 99 -1.47 -6.23 -8.44
C LEU A 99 -2.91 -6.21 -8.93
N THR A 100 -3.56 -5.06 -8.78
CA THR A 100 -4.88 -4.81 -9.37
C THR A 100 -4.80 -3.60 -10.29
N ALA A 101 -5.46 -3.72 -11.43
CA ALA A 101 -5.63 -2.68 -12.40
C ALA A 101 -7.11 -2.50 -12.68
N TYR A 102 -7.51 -1.30 -13.03
CA TYR A 102 -8.84 -1.02 -13.55
C TYR A 102 -8.67 -0.56 -15.00
N PRO A 103 -8.83 -1.46 -15.99
CA PRO A 103 -8.59 -1.17 -17.41
C PRO A 103 -9.33 0.11 -17.83
N ALA A 104 -8.71 0.90 -18.71
CA ALA A 104 -9.27 2.17 -19.17
C ALA A 104 -10.73 2.01 -19.69
N GLU A 105 -10.98 0.90 -20.39
CA GLU A 105 -12.29 0.49 -20.92
C GLU A 105 -13.39 0.42 -19.86
N MET A 106 -13.04 0.13 -18.60
CA MET A 106 -14.01 0.03 -17.50
C MET A 106 -14.28 1.39 -16.83
N ARG A 107 -13.42 2.41 -17.02
CA ARG A 107 -13.53 3.74 -16.38
C ARG A 107 -14.59 4.62 -16.99
N GLU A 108 -14.82 4.48 -18.30
CA GLU A 108 -15.72 5.33 -19.09
C GLU A 108 -17.19 4.91 -18.98
N SER A 109 -17.48 3.86 -18.22
CA SER A 109 -18.84 3.32 -18.02
C SER A 109 -19.62 3.95 -16.86
N LYS A 110 -19.16 5.10 -16.33
CA LYS A 110 -19.80 5.82 -15.22
C LYS A 110 -20.67 6.98 -15.67
#